data_AF-A0A8C4F764-F1
#
_entry.id   AF-A0A8C4F764-F1
#
_cell.length_a   1.000
_cell.length_b   1.000
_cell.length_c   1.000
_cell.angle_alpha   90.00
_cell.angle_beta   90.00
_cell.angle_gamma   90.00
#
_symmetry.space_group_name_H-M   'P 1'
#
loop_
_entity.id
_entity.type
_entity.pdbx_description
1 polymer ?
#
loop_
_entity_poly.entity_id
_entity_poly.type
_entity_poly.pdbx_seq_one_letter_code
_entity_poly.pdbx_strand_id
1 'polypeptide(L)'
;MSARNISSSIYCYYVLINRANLNQQSTKVLLSVCFLDDKMKEDENCPLPPMDGYPDCLEKLKWMKDMWRSNPCYSDHGVNGSLCSNLIYLSEGGLDRAVVRDTLKSLDPSLEDRRDFRWIHRRIRSMEKIWVEAGRSLSAKYDLTDRKAKHILVYPAAVAGGIARDAFRGGPLGELVQWSDLISTLYILGHHLHLSGNFLADTCNCVHFDVSLTVYLCLSIRCIIRVLDTFGTEPDFNHPTWAQKHNLMSSFGRLNLIPMQFYTMFPHTPDNTFLGFVVQHQLSSEETERLKSIRRKNQALVYGKRADFWQGKEAYLDIIHKYLEIHGTVDNSASIPSYVKNHGIIKGTEVQALLRQSKVFVGLSFPYEGPAPLEAIANGCAVLNPRLHPPQSSLNTKFFNNKPNIREVTSQNPYVEAIGEPYVFTIDMHNSTDVERALTAILNQSIEPYLPYEFTCEGMLQRVNVLIEKQDFCHSTGSWPPLSALQVVKAEAHTSCKQACQEVGLICEPAFFPHLNSANNLAKYSVDCETSEISDSHIVFPAYRNSSKHCMFQSDPLLFSCVRSDHSFIRICPCRDYIKDQIALCKACI
;
A
#
# COMPACT_ATOMS: atom_id res chain seq x y z
N MET A 1 43.34 7.31 19.88
CA MET A 1 42.32 8.23 19.32
C MET A 1 41.80 7.60 18.04
N SER A 2 40.61 7.00 18.09
CA SER A 2 40.05 6.12 17.07
C SER A 2 39.31 6.92 16.00
N ALA A 3 39.81 6.90 14.77
CA ALA A 3 39.05 7.30 13.59
C ALA A 3 37.92 6.29 13.36
N ARG A 4 36.68 6.78 13.19
CA ARG A 4 35.53 5.94 12.85
C ARG A 4 35.61 5.62 11.36
N ASN A 5 35.87 4.35 11.04
CA ASN A 5 35.68 3.78 9.71
C ASN A 5 34.20 3.88 9.33
N ILE A 6 33.87 4.75 8.38
CA ILE A 6 32.57 4.76 7.72
C ILE A 6 32.76 3.98 6.41
N SER A 7 32.33 2.72 6.41
CA SER A 7 32.25 1.86 5.23
C SER A 7 31.17 2.39 4.29
N SER A 8 31.56 2.99 3.16
CA SER A 8 30.65 3.45 2.11
C SER A 8 30.53 2.40 1.00
N SER A 9 29.47 1.60 1.10
CA SER A 9 29.10 0.60 0.10
C SER A 9 28.16 1.19 -0.96
N ILE A 10 28.35 0.84 -2.23
CA ILE A 10 27.48 1.24 -3.35
C ILE A 10 26.53 0.07 -3.65
N TYR A 11 25.22 0.27 -3.46
CA TYR A 11 24.18 -0.72 -3.76
C TYR A 11 23.10 -0.10 -4.66
N CYS A 12 22.46 -0.89 -5.52
CA CYS A 12 21.20 -0.50 -6.17
C CYS A 12 20.05 -0.72 -5.18
N TYR A 13 19.36 0.35 -4.78
CA TYR A 13 18.32 0.32 -3.76
C TYR A 13 16.91 0.32 -4.38
N TYR A 14 15.97 -0.47 -3.85
CA TYR A 14 14.53 -0.20 -3.97
C TYR A 14 14.14 0.89 -2.99
N VAL A 15 13.24 1.81 -3.37
CA VAL A 15 12.98 3.00 -2.56
C VAL A 15 11.52 3.04 -2.12
N LEU A 16 11.30 2.93 -0.81
CA LEU A 16 9.99 3.04 -0.17
C LEU A 16 9.88 4.38 0.55
N ILE A 17 8.93 5.22 0.14
CA ILE A 17 8.81 6.60 0.63
C ILE A 17 7.40 6.86 1.18
N ASN A 18 7.32 7.67 2.23
CA ASN A 18 6.07 8.26 2.69
C ASN A 18 5.67 9.48 1.85
N ARG A 19 4.40 9.54 1.45
CA ARG A 19 3.83 10.63 0.64
C ARG A 19 3.98 12.05 1.22
N ALA A 20 3.92 12.22 2.55
CA ALA A 20 3.78 13.53 3.19
C ALA A 20 4.91 14.55 2.89
N ASN A 21 6.08 14.10 2.41
CA ASN A 21 7.26 14.95 2.21
C ASN A 21 7.69 15.15 0.76
N LEU A 22 6.98 14.62 -0.24
CA LEU A 22 7.28 14.90 -1.66
C LEU A 22 7.02 16.36 -2.08
N ASN A 23 6.45 17.19 -1.19
CA ASN A 23 6.03 18.57 -1.45
C ASN A 23 6.81 19.67 -0.71
N GLN A 24 7.84 19.36 0.09
CA GLN A 24 8.72 20.39 0.66
C GLN A 24 9.85 20.73 -0.31
N GLN A 25 9.64 21.72 -1.20
CA GLN A 25 10.62 22.45 -2.04
C GLN A 25 11.65 21.64 -2.89
N SER A 26 11.74 20.33 -2.73
CA SER A 26 12.82 19.47 -3.25
C SER A 26 12.52 18.93 -4.65
N THR A 27 11.26 19.03 -5.08
CA THR A 27 10.75 18.59 -6.40
C THR A 27 10.66 19.73 -7.43
N LYS A 28 11.03 20.96 -7.05
CA LYS A 28 11.00 22.13 -7.96
C LYS A 28 12.27 22.33 -8.79
N VAL A 29 13.34 21.61 -8.48
CA VAL A 29 14.57 21.58 -9.27
C VAL A 29 14.59 20.26 -10.02
N LEU A 30 15.17 20.23 -11.21
CA LEU A 30 15.37 19.07 -12.10
C LEU A 30 14.27 18.86 -13.15
N LEU A 31 14.32 19.68 -14.20
CA LEU A 31 13.96 19.31 -15.57
C LEU A 31 14.79 20.19 -16.53
N SER A 32 15.94 19.70 -17.00
CA SER A 32 16.56 20.15 -18.26
C SER A 32 17.52 19.12 -18.90
N VAL A 33 17.16 18.76 -20.13
CA VAL A 33 17.75 18.07 -21.31
C VAL A 33 19.29 17.90 -21.46
N CYS A 34 19.76 16.74 -21.99
CA CYS A 34 20.48 16.53 -23.29
C CYS A 34 21.24 15.19 -23.44
N PHE A 35 21.36 14.73 -24.70
CA PHE A 35 22.00 13.51 -25.27
C PHE A 35 23.51 13.68 -25.52
N LEU A 36 24.27 12.57 -25.71
CA LEU A 36 25.33 12.40 -26.73
C LEU A 36 25.84 10.93 -26.85
N ASP A 37 26.17 10.55 -28.09
CA ASP A 37 26.61 9.23 -28.59
C ASP A 37 28.14 9.03 -28.49
N ASP A 38 28.63 7.79 -28.28
CA ASP A 38 29.90 7.30 -28.85
C ASP A 38 30.17 5.79 -28.58
N LYS A 39 30.60 5.05 -29.61
CA LYS A 39 30.81 3.58 -29.60
C LYS A 39 32.12 3.12 -28.91
N MET A 40 32.05 2.04 -28.13
CA MET A 40 33.22 1.32 -27.57
C MET A 40 33.65 0.16 -28.47
N LYS A 41 34.95 -0.17 -28.49
CA LYS A 41 35.50 -1.36 -29.16
C LYS A 41 35.40 -2.61 -28.26
N GLU A 42 35.01 -3.73 -28.86
CA GLU A 42 34.90 -5.05 -28.25
C GLU A 42 36.27 -5.68 -27.94
N ASP A 43 36.33 -6.49 -26.88
CA ASP A 43 37.49 -7.26 -26.43
C ASP A 43 37.23 -8.75 -26.75
N GLU A 44 38.18 -9.42 -27.42
CA GLU A 44 38.00 -10.79 -27.98
C GLU A 44 37.70 -11.86 -26.92
N ASN A 45 37.98 -11.60 -25.64
CA ASN A 45 37.76 -12.56 -24.54
C ASN A 45 36.46 -12.33 -23.74
N CYS A 46 35.63 -11.34 -24.08
CA CYS A 46 34.38 -11.07 -23.39
C CYS A 46 33.37 -10.33 -24.30
N PRO A 47 32.62 -11.06 -25.14
CA PRO A 47 31.66 -10.43 -26.05
C PRO A 47 30.54 -9.76 -25.25
N LEU A 48 30.19 -8.52 -25.61
CA LEU A 48 29.10 -7.81 -24.97
C LEU A 48 27.77 -8.50 -25.33
N PRO A 49 26.86 -8.74 -24.36
CA PRO A 49 25.53 -9.25 -24.66
C PRO A 49 24.73 -8.23 -25.47
N PRO A 50 23.61 -8.62 -26.11
CA PRO A 50 22.69 -7.68 -26.73
C PRO A 50 22.30 -6.60 -25.72
N MET A 51 22.55 -5.34 -26.07
CA MET A 51 22.34 -4.19 -25.17
C MET A 51 20.90 -3.66 -25.20
N ASP A 52 20.03 -4.33 -25.97
CA ASP A 52 18.60 -4.04 -26.04
C ASP A 52 17.98 -4.23 -24.64
N GLY A 53 17.45 -3.14 -24.08
CA GLY A 53 16.89 -3.11 -22.71
C GLY A 53 17.84 -2.58 -21.63
N TYR A 54 19.11 -2.28 -21.96
CA TYR A 54 20.12 -1.79 -21.01
C TYR A 54 20.86 -0.54 -21.55
N PRO A 55 20.16 0.59 -21.75
CA PRO A 55 20.69 1.77 -22.44
C PRO A 55 21.93 2.38 -21.76
N ASP A 56 22.02 2.27 -20.43
CA ASP A 56 23.11 2.87 -19.64
C ASP A 56 24.31 1.93 -19.43
N CYS A 57 24.22 0.67 -19.88
CA CYS A 57 25.24 -0.34 -19.59
C CYS A 57 26.59 0.02 -20.22
N LEU A 58 26.59 0.53 -21.45
CA LEU A 58 27.78 1.02 -22.15
C LEU A 58 28.46 2.15 -21.39
N GLU A 59 27.71 3.13 -20.90
CA GLU A 59 28.26 4.26 -20.16
C GLU A 59 28.83 3.84 -18.82
N LYS A 60 28.14 2.95 -18.08
CA LYS A 60 28.63 2.39 -16.82
C LYS A 60 29.87 1.53 -17.01
N LEU A 61 29.97 0.78 -18.11
CA LEU A 61 31.18 0.02 -18.46
C LEU A 61 32.36 0.94 -18.75
N LYS A 62 32.15 2.07 -19.45
CA LYS A 62 33.19 3.10 -19.62
C LYS A 62 33.64 3.63 -18.27
N TRP A 63 32.68 4.03 -17.43
CA TRP A 63 32.97 4.57 -16.11
C TRP A 63 33.74 3.57 -15.23
N MET A 64 33.33 2.30 -15.22
CA MET A 64 33.99 1.25 -14.45
C MET A 64 35.44 1.00 -14.91
N LYS A 65 35.77 1.18 -16.20
CA LYS A 65 37.18 1.07 -16.66
C LYS A 65 38.10 2.06 -15.96
N ASP A 66 37.62 3.28 -15.74
CA ASP A 66 38.43 4.37 -15.19
C ASP A 66 38.34 4.45 -13.66
N MET A 67 37.20 4.06 -13.09
CA MET A 67 36.85 4.40 -11.71
C MET A 67 36.76 3.19 -10.77
N TRP A 68 36.92 1.94 -11.23
CA TRP A 68 36.84 0.78 -10.34
C TRP A 68 37.89 0.75 -9.22
N ARG A 69 38.98 1.51 -9.33
CA ARG A 69 39.98 1.64 -8.24
C ARG A 69 39.65 2.75 -7.24
N SER A 70 38.63 3.56 -7.52
CA SER A 70 38.21 4.66 -6.64
C SER A 70 37.64 4.18 -5.30
N ASN A 71 37.18 2.92 -5.23
CA ASN A 71 36.66 2.32 -4.01
C ASN A 71 37.13 0.85 -3.90
N PRO A 72 37.74 0.42 -2.78
CA PRO A 72 38.16 -0.97 -2.57
C PRO A 72 37.03 -2.02 -2.71
N CYS A 73 35.77 -1.60 -2.53
CA CYS A 73 34.58 -2.44 -2.68
C CYS A 73 34.52 -3.16 -4.04
N TYR A 74 34.97 -2.52 -5.12
CA TYR A 74 34.96 -3.12 -6.45
C TYR A 74 35.89 -4.34 -6.49
N SER A 75 37.13 -4.21 -6.00
CA SER A 75 38.06 -5.34 -5.89
C SER A 75 37.57 -6.44 -4.97
N ASP A 76 36.88 -6.10 -3.88
CA ASP A 76 36.28 -7.07 -2.95
C ASP A 76 35.18 -7.90 -3.62
N HIS A 77 34.47 -7.33 -4.61
CA HIS A 77 33.47 -8.02 -5.44
C HIS A 77 34.06 -8.63 -6.71
N GLY A 78 35.38 -8.83 -6.77
CA GLY A 78 36.05 -9.50 -7.88
C GLY A 78 36.30 -8.64 -9.10
N VAL A 79 36.07 -7.31 -9.03
CA VAL A 79 36.46 -6.39 -10.10
C VAL A 79 37.98 -6.27 -10.13
N ASN A 80 38.57 -6.66 -11.25
CA ASN A 80 40.03 -6.63 -11.45
C ASN A 80 40.46 -5.66 -12.56
N GLY A 81 39.50 -4.86 -13.08
CA GLY A 81 39.71 -3.91 -14.15
C GLY A 81 39.56 -4.48 -15.56
N SER A 82 39.35 -5.79 -15.70
CA SER A 82 38.96 -6.38 -16.98
C SER A 82 37.52 -6.01 -17.35
N LEU A 83 37.24 -5.92 -18.66
CA LEU A 83 35.89 -5.67 -19.18
C LEU A 83 34.88 -6.68 -18.62
N CYS A 84 35.27 -7.96 -18.55
CA CYS A 84 34.42 -9.04 -18.04
C CYS A 84 34.12 -8.89 -16.55
N SER A 85 35.11 -8.55 -15.72
CA SER A 85 34.86 -8.31 -14.28
C SER A 85 33.96 -7.10 -14.03
N ASN A 86 34.10 -6.04 -14.85
CA ASN A 86 33.22 -4.87 -14.80
C ASN A 86 31.80 -5.22 -15.27
N LEU A 87 31.66 -6.01 -16.34
CA LEU A 87 30.37 -6.45 -16.85
C LEU A 87 29.64 -7.35 -15.86
N ILE A 88 30.33 -8.31 -15.25
CA ILE A 88 29.80 -9.17 -14.19
C ILE A 88 29.35 -8.31 -13.01
N TYR A 89 30.18 -7.39 -12.53
CA TYR A 89 29.80 -6.50 -11.43
C TYR A 89 28.59 -5.62 -11.75
N LEU A 90 28.48 -5.12 -12.98
CA LEU A 90 27.38 -4.27 -13.42
C LEU A 90 26.09 -5.05 -13.76
N SER A 91 26.18 -6.34 -14.07
CA SER A 91 25.03 -7.20 -14.40
C SER A 91 24.56 -8.04 -13.21
N GLU A 92 25.46 -8.40 -12.30
CA GLU A 92 25.25 -9.26 -11.14
C GLU A 92 25.41 -8.46 -9.84
N GLY A 93 24.65 -7.37 -9.68
CA GLY A 93 24.55 -6.67 -8.40
C GLY A 93 24.09 -7.63 -7.30
N GLY A 94 25.04 -8.10 -6.48
CA GLY A 94 24.84 -9.00 -5.33
C GLY A 94 24.41 -10.43 -5.70
N LEU A 95 25.33 -11.39 -5.60
CA LEU A 95 25.07 -12.84 -5.70
C LEU A 95 24.20 -13.41 -4.56
N ASP A 96 23.74 -12.58 -3.64
CA ASP A 96 23.02 -13.03 -2.45
C ASP A 96 21.59 -13.46 -2.80
N ARG A 97 21.30 -14.73 -2.51
CA ARG A 97 19.93 -15.26 -2.59
C ARG A 97 19.12 -14.76 -1.40
N ALA A 98 17.88 -14.35 -1.65
CA ALA A 98 16.97 -13.97 -0.59
C ALA A 98 16.50 -15.22 0.17
N VAL A 99 17.02 -15.46 1.37
CA VAL A 99 16.61 -16.58 2.22
C VAL A 99 15.61 -16.11 3.27
N VAL A 100 14.54 -16.87 3.46
CA VAL A 100 13.55 -16.58 4.49
C VAL A 100 14.23 -16.63 5.87
N ARG A 101 14.15 -15.52 6.61
CA ARG A 101 14.82 -15.39 7.91
C ARG A 101 14.01 -16.03 9.02
N ASP A 102 14.70 -16.61 9.98
CA ASP A 102 14.14 -17.32 11.14
C ASP A 102 14.11 -16.47 12.43
N THR A 103 14.52 -15.21 12.34
CA THR A 103 14.64 -14.26 13.44
C THR A 103 14.51 -12.82 12.94
N LEU A 104 14.00 -11.91 13.79
CA LEU A 104 13.99 -10.46 13.54
C LEU A 104 15.04 -9.73 14.39
N LYS A 105 15.73 -10.41 15.32
CA LYS A 105 16.68 -9.80 16.27
C LYS A 105 17.76 -8.92 15.62
N SER A 106 18.26 -9.30 14.45
CA SER A 106 19.29 -8.55 13.73
C SER A 106 18.78 -7.25 13.10
N LEU A 107 17.48 -6.97 13.15
CA LEU A 107 16.89 -5.67 12.83
C LEU A 107 17.00 -4.68 14.02
N ASP A 108 17.15 -5.17 15.26
CA ASP A 108 17.13 -4.37 16.48
C ASP A 108 18.13 -3.19 16.48
N PRO A 109 19.43 -3.38 16.12
CA PRO A 109 20.40 -2.28 16.17
C PRO A 109 20.03 -1.10 15.26
N SER A 110 19.31 -1.37 14.16
CA SER A 110 18.91 -0.34 13.20
C SER A 110 17.72 0.53 13.67
N LEU A 111 16.95 0.03 14.65
CA LEU A 111 15.71 0.61 15.16
C LEU A 111 15.83 1.14 16.60
N GLU A 112 16.61 0.47 17.46
CA GLU A 112 16.62 0.67 18.92
C GLU A 112 17.14 2.06 19.33
N ASP A 113 18.13 2.60 18.61
CA ASP A 113 18.75 3.91 18.91
C ASP A 113 17.94 5.12 18.41
N ARG A 114 16.86 4.89 17.65
CA ARG A 114 16.05 5.97 17.05
C ARG A 114 14.73 6.15 17.78
N ARG A 115 14.59 7.25 18.51
CA ARG A 115 13.37 7.57 19.29
C ARG A 115 12.08 7.45 18.50
N ASP A 116 12.09 7.87 17.23
CA ASP A 116 10.91 7.87 16.36
C ASP A 116 10.47 6.45 15.95
N PHE A 117 11.38 5.47 16.00
CA PHE A 117 11.10 4.08 15.65
C PHE A 117 10.72 3.22 16.85
N ARG A 118 10.72 3.76 18.07
CA ARG A 118 10.46 2.99 19.30
C ARG A 118 9.13 2.24 19.27
N TRP A 119 8.07 2.86 18.75
CA TRP A 119 6.76 2.21 18.65
C TRP A 119 6.79 1.06 17.65
N ILE A 120 7.40 1.30 16.47
CA ILE A 120 7.60 0.29 15.41
C ILE A 120 8.37 -0.89 15.97
N HIS A 121 9.51 -0.63 16.63
CA HIS A 121 10.36 -1.66 17.24
C HIS A 121 9.61 -2.52 18.26
N ARG A 122 8.80 -1.90 19.13
CA ARG A 122 7.97 -2.64 20.10
C ARG A 122 6.93 -3.52 19.43
N ARG A 123 6.28 -3.04 18.38
CA ARG A 123 5.32 -3.84 17.61
C ARG A 123 6.00 -5.04 16.96
N ILE A 124 7.10 -4.81 16.26
CA ILE A 124 7.88 -5.87 15.58
C ILE A 124 8.30 -6.96 16.58
N ARG A 125 8.91 -6.57 17.72
CA ARG A 125 9.29 -7.53 18.77
C ARG A 125 8.08 -8.28 19.33
N SER A 126 6.93 -7.63 19.50
CA SER A 126 5.72 -8.29 20.02
C SER A 126 5.13 -9.35 19.07
N MET A 127 5.48 -9.32 17.78
CA MET A 127 4.95 -10.21 16.76
C MET A 127 6.03 -11.13 16.14
N GLU A 128 7.26 -11.11 16.64
CA GLU A 128 8.42 -11.79 16.03
C GLU A 128 8.14 -13.28 15.77
N LYS A 129 7.65 -14.01 16.78
CA LYS A 129 7.36 -15.45 16.64
C LYS A 129 6.34 -15.73 15.53
N ILE A 130 5.29 -14.91 15.46
CA ILE A 130 4.21 -15.06 14.47
C ILE A 130 4.73 -14.78 13.06
N TRP A 131 5.56 -13.75 12.89
CA TRP A 131 6.21 -13.43 11.61
C TRP A 131 7.14 -14.55 11.13
N VAL A 132 7.96 -15.10 12.04
CA VAL A 132 8.87 -16.20 11.73
C VAL A 132 8.10 -17.47 11.34
N GLU A 133 7.06 -17.83 12.10
CA GLU A 133 6.20 -18.97 11.80
C GLU A 133 5.47 -18.80 10.46
N ALA A 134 4.95 -17.61 10.17
CA ALA A 134 4.33 -17.29 8.89
C ALA A 134 5.34 -17.37 7.72
N GLY A 135 6.58 -16.90 7.91
CA GLY A 135 7.64 -17.03 6.92
C GLY A 135 7.96 -18.49 6.60
N ARG A 136 8.12 -19.33 7.63
CA ARG A 136 8.32 -20.78 7.46
C ARG A 136 7.15 -21.45 6.76
N SER A 137 5.92 -21.12 7.18
CA SER A 137 4.70 -21.65 6.57
C SER A 137 4.57 -21.26 5.10
N LEU A 138 4.86 -20.00 4.75
CA LEU A 138 4.87 -19.55 3.35
C LEU A 138 5.91 -20.30 2.53
N SER A 139 7.14 -20.45 3.04
CA SER A 139 8.23 -21.16 2.37
C SER A 139 7.96 -22.67 2.20
N ALA A 140 7.06 -23.24 3.01
CA ALA A 140 6.62 -24.62 2.84
C ALA A 140 5.51 -24.77 1.78
N LYS A 141 4.75 -23.69 1.51
CA LYS A 141 3.63 -23.68 0.55
C LYS A 141 4.05 -23.25 -0.86
N TYR A 142 5.05 -22.38 -0.98
CA TYR A 142 5.49 -21.79 -2.24
C TYR A 142 6.99 -21.93 -2.42
N ASP A 143 7.44 -22.04 -3.67
CA ASP A 143 8.87 -22.03 -3.99
C ASP A 143 9.43 -20.61 -3.87
N LEU A 144 10.28 -20.42 -2.85
CA LEU A 144 10.92 -19.16 -2.53
C LEU A 144 12.45 -19.20 -2.74
N THR A 145 12.98 -20.20 -3.45
CA THR A 145 14.41 -20.54 -3.47
C THR A 145 15.28 -19.72 -4.42
N ASP A 146 14.74 -19.28 -5.57
CA ASP A 146 15.50 -18.58 -6.61
C ASP A 146 15.32 -17.04 -6.62
N ARG A 147 14.89 -16.48 -5.48
CA ARG A 147 14.70 -15.03 -5.33
C ARG A 147 16.03 -14.32 -5.08
N LYS A 148 16.23 -13.17 -5.72
CA LYS A 148 17.42 -12.33 -5.51
C LYS A 148 17.22 -11.43 -4.30
N ALA A 149 18.22 -11.39 -3.40
CA ALA A 149 18.21 -10.42 -2.31
C ALA A 149 18.28 -9.01 -2.90
N LYS A 150 17.50 -8.09 -2.32
CA LYS A 150 17.41 -6.70 -2.77
C LYS A 150 17.86 -5.82 -1.63
N HIS A 151 18.59 -4.76 -1.95
CA HIS A 151 18.81 -3.67 -0.99
C HIS A 151 17.62 -2.72 -1.10
N ILE A 152 16.97 -2.43 0.02
CA ILE A 152 15.74 -1.65 0.06
C ILE A 152 15.93 -0.49 1.03
N LEU A 153 15.95 0.73 0.49
CA LEU A 153 15.85 1.97 1.23
C LEU A 153 14.41 2.16 1.71
N VAL A 154 14.25 2.27 3.02
CA VAL A 154 12.97 2.49 3.69
C VAL A 154 13.00 3.86 4.37
N TYR A 155 12.13 4.77 3.90
CA TYR A 155 12.07 6.16 4.34
C TYR A 155 10.69 6.52 4.93
N PRO A 156 10.45 6.23 6.23
CA PRO A 156 9.17 6.47 6.90
C PRO A 156 9.11 7.91 7.42
N ALA A 157 9.09 8.88 6.50
CA ALA A 157 9.23 10.30 6.80
C ALA A 157 8.23 10.86 7.85
N ALA A 158 6.96 10.45 7.80
CA ALA A 158 5.95 10.91 8.76
C ALA A 158 6.18 10.38 10.19
N VAL A 159 6.93 9.28 10.32
CA VAL A 159 7.32 8.70 11.61
C VAL A 159 8.40 9.58 12.25
N ALA A 160 9.40 9.99 11.48
CA ALA A 160 10.40 10.98 11.89
C ALA A 160 9.81 12.39 12.10
N GLY A 161 8.72 12.72 11.41
CA GLY A 161 8.09 14.04 11.38
C GLY A 161 7.08 14.37 12.48
N GLY A 162 6.76 13.44 13.39
CA GLY A 162 5.98 13.76 14.59
C GLY A 162 4.89 12.76 14.99
N ILE A 163 4.43 11.87 14.10
CA ILE A 163 3.41 10.85 14.45
C ILE A 163 3.90 9.94 15.58
N ALA A 164 5.20 9.68 15.66
CA ALA A 164 5.82 8.90 16.72
C ALA A 164 5.69 9.53 18.12
N ARG A 165 5.51 10.86 18.23
CA ARG A 165 5.43 11.57 19.53
C ARG A 165 4.18 11.19 20.31
N ASP A 166 3.05 11.07 19.62
CA ASP A 166 1.75 10.79 20.23
C ASP A 166 1.35 9.31 20.14
N ALA A 167 2.25 8.45 19.64
CA ALA A 167 1.98 7.02 19.46
C ALA A 167 1.64 6.30 20.78
N PHE A 168 2.11 6.81 21.91
CA PHE A 168 1.80 6.28 23.25
C PHE A 168 0.73 7.10 24.00
N ARG A 169 0.09 8.08 23.34
CA ARG A 169 -0.87 9.03 23.92
C ARG A 169 -2.18 9.10 23.14
N GLY A 170 -2.51 8.06 22.37
CA GLY A 170 -3.76 8.00 21.61
C GLY A 170 -3.73 8.72 20.25
N GLY A 171 -2.54 9.06 19.74
CA GLY A 171 -2.36 9.59 18.38
C GLY A 171 -2.66 8.58 17.26
N PRO A 172 -2.60 8.99 15.99
CA PRO A 172 -2.81 8.11 14.85
C PRO A 172 -1.72 7.03 14.77
N LEU A 173 -2.14 5.77 14.64
CA LEU A 173 -1.23 4.61 14.62
C LEU A 173 -1.25 3.84 13.29
N GLY A 174 -2.20 4.12 12.40
CA GLY A 174 -2.40 3.34 11.17
C GLY A 174 -1.14 3.28 10.30
N GLU A 175 -0.52 4.44 10.04
CA GLU A 175 0.72 4.50 9.28
C GLU A 175 1.89 3.80 9.99
N LEU A 176 1.96 3.88 11.33
CA LEU A 176 3.01 3.17 12.09
C LEU A 176 2.84 1.66 12.01
N VAL A 177 1.60 1.16 12.06
CA VAL A 177 1.25 -0.25 11.84
C VAL A 177 1.75 -0.69 10.46
N GLN A 178 1.35 0.00 9.40
CA GLN A 178 1.73 -0.36 8.03
C GLN A 178 3.25 -0.35 7.82
N TRP A 179 3.98 0.66 8.32
CA TRP A 179 5.44 0.68 8.23
C TRP A 179 6.11 -0.46 9.00
N SER A 180 5.62 -0.77 10.20
CA SER A 180 6.16 -1.88 11.01
C SER A 180 6.03 -3.21 10.29
N ASP A 181 4.87 -3.44 9.69
CA ASP A 181 4.54 -4.72 9.07
C ASP A 181 5.24 -4.86 7.72
N LEU A 182 5.41 -3.77 6.96
CA LEU A 182 6.22 -3.76 5.75
C LEU A 182 7.69 -4.05 6.06
N ILE A 183 8.27 -3.38 7.06
CA ILE A 183 9.66 -3.63 7.49
C ILE A 183 9.83 -5.10 7.90
N SER A 184 8.92 -5.64 8.71
CA SER A 184 8.95 -7.05 9.13
C SER A 184 8.87 -8.00 7.95
N THR A 185 7.97 -7.73 7.01
CA THR A 185 7.74 -8.55 5.81
C THR A 185 8.99 -8.62 4.93
N LEU A 186 9.54 -7.46 4.55
CA LEU A 186 10.74 -7.40 3.72
C LEU A 186 11.94 -8.07 4.37
N TYR A 187 12.05 -7.93 5.70
CA TYR A 187 13.10 -8.54 6.47
C TYR A 187 12.95 -10.07 6.52
N ILE A 188 11.76 -10.59 6.82
CA ILE A 188 11.51 -12.04 6.82
C ILE A 188 11.75 -12.64 5.44
N LEU A 189 11.41 -11.95 4.35
CA LEU A 189 11.66 -12.43 2.98
C LEU A 189 13.13 -12.47 2.57
N GLY A 190 14.06 -11.96 3.40
CA GLY A 190 15.50 -12.07 3.17
C GLY A 190 16.15 -10.85 2.50
N HIS A 191 15.44 -9.73 2.35
CA HIS A 191 16.00 -8.52 1.72
C HIS A 191 16.84 -7.68 2.71
N HIS A 192 17.77 -6.88 2.22
CA HIS A 192 18.62 -6.01 3.04
C HIS A 192 17.97 -4.64 3.20
N LEU A 193 17.66 -4.26 4.44
CA LEU A 193 16.94 -3.01 4.72
C LEU A 193 17.88 -1.89 5.16
N HIS A 194 17.68 -0.72 4.57
CA HIS A 194 18.38 0.51 4.89
C HIS A 194 17.37 1.54 5.36
N LEU A 195 17.26 1.71 6.68
CA LEU A 195 16.31 2.65 7.28
C LEU A 195 16.93 4.05 7.32
N SER A 196 16.31 5.03 6.67
CA SER A 196 16.78 6.42 6.68
C SER A 196 15.78 7.36 7.37
N GLY A 197 16.32 8.35 8.09
CA GLY A 197 15.56 9.48 8.66
C GLY A 197 15.70 10.78 7.86
N ASN A 198 16.66 10.87 6.93
CA ASN A 198 16.96 12.07 6.13
C ASN A 198 17.07 11.71 4.63
N PHE A 199 16.02 12.00 3.85
CA PHE A 199 15.94 11.62 2.44
C PHE A 199 17.11 12.16 1.61
N LEU A 200 17.33 13.48 1.62
CA LEU A 200 18.29 14.15 0.73
C LEU A 200 19.76 13.89 1.10
N ALA A 201 20.07 13.75 2.40
CA ALA A 201 21.43 13.47 2.82
C ALA A 201 21.83 12.04 2.45
N ASP A 202 20.92 11.07 2.56
CA ASP A 202 21.25 9.66 2.34
C ASP A 202 21.09 9.26 0.86
N THR A 203 20.16 9.83 0.10
CA THR A 203 20.09 9.57 -1.35
C THR A 203 21.26 10.22 -2.12
N CYS A 204 21.75 11.39 -1.69
CA CYS A 204 22.93 12.04 -2.28
C CYS A 204 24.26 11.51 -1.72
N ASN A 205 24.36 11.13 -0.44
CA ASN A 205 25.59 10.52 0.09
C ASN A 205 25.77 9.06 -0.34
N CYS A 206 24.69 8.35 -0.71
CA CYS A 206 24.80 7.01 -1.31
C CYS A 206 25.17 7.06 -2.80
N VAL A 207 25.07 8.22 -3.47
CA VAL A 207 25.44 8.39 -4.88
C VAL A 207 26.08 9.76 -5.09
N HIS A 208 27.35 9.86 -4.70
CA HIS A 208 28.15 11.05 -4.92
C HIS A 208 28.59 11.11 -6.39
N PHE A 209 27.90 11.84 -7.27
CA PHE A 209 28.48 12.37 -8.52
C PHE A 209 27.80 13.67 -9.00
N ASP A 210 28.62 14.49 -9.64
CA ASP A 210 28.41 15.86 -10.11
C ASP A 210 27.09 16.14 -10.85
N VAL A 211 26.73 17.43 -10.84
CA VAL A 211 25.43 18.09 -11.16
C VAL A 211 24.78 17.72 -12.51
N SER A 212 25.44 16.96 -13.39
CA SER A 212 24.87 16.43 -14.64
C SER A 212 24.37 14.98 -14.53
N LEU A 213 24.99 14.13 -13.68
CA LEU A 213 24.55 12.75 -13.43
C LEU A 213 23.28 12.68 -12.57
N THR A 214 23.01 13.71 -11.77
CA THR A 214 21.87 13.75 -10.83
C THR A 214 20.51 13.70 -11.54
N VAL A 215 20.40 14.26 -12.76
CA VAL A 215 19.15 14.30 -13.55
C VAL A 215 18.81 12.92 -14.11
N TYR A 216 19.77 12.22 -14.72
CA TYR A 216 19.59 10.86 -15.25
C TYR A 216 19.33 9.83 -14.13
N LEU A 217 20.06 9.95 -13.01
CA LEU A 217 19.83 9.10 -11.84
C LEU A 217 18.42 9.30 -11.26
N CYS A 218 17.89 10.53 -11.24
CA CYS A 218 16.52 10.83 -10.80
C CYS A 218 15.43 10.21 -11.71
N LEU A 219 15.67 10.14 -13.03
CA LEU A 219 14.77 9.46 -13.96
C LEU A 219 14.81 7.94 -13.76
N SER A 220 16.00 7.37 -13.54
CA SER A 220 16.24 5.95 -13.29
C SER A 220 15.61 5.45 -11.98
N ILE A 221 15.61 6.25 -10.91
CA ILE A 221 14.98 5.86 -9.63
C ILE A 221 13.45 5.96 -9.64
N ARG A 222 12.83 6.57 -10.65
CA ARG A 222 11.40 6.86 -10.59
C ARG A 222 10.55 5.59 -10.59
N CYS A 223 10.94 4.61 -11.40
CA CYS A 223 10.21 3.35 -11.58
C CYS A 223 10.35 2.39 -10.37
N ILE A 224 11.43 2.50 -9.58
CA ILE A 224 11.65 1.67 -8.39
C ILE A 224 10.94 2.20 -7.14
N ILE A 225 10.43 3.43 -7.17
CA ILE A 225 9.73 4.02 -6.03
C ILE A 225 8.41 3.27 -5.79
N ARG A 226 8.10 2.95 -4.53
CA ARG A 226 6.73 2.66 -4.07
C ARG A 226 6.38 3.65 -2.96
N VAL A 227 5.22 4.28 -3.08
CA VAL A 227 4.78 5.37 -2.21
C VAL A 227 3.68 4.88 -1.29
N LEU A 228 3.93 4.80 0.01
CA LEU A 228 2.88 4.48 0.98
C LEU A 228 1.92 5.66 1.09
N ASP A 229 0.66 5.40 0.74
CA ASP A 229 -0.40 6.39 0.55
C ASP A 229 -1.74 5.82 1.01
N THR A 230 -2.01 5.96 2.32
CA THR A 230 -3.16 5.35 3.02
C THR A 230 -4.47 5.42 2.24
N PHE A 231 -4.81 6.60 1.71
CA PHE A 231 -6.12 6.87 1.07
C PHE A 231 -6.10 6.79 -0.46
N GLY A 232 -4.94 6.55 -1.06
CA GLY A 232 -4.77 6.42 -2.52
C GLY A 232 -4.73 7.75 -3.29
N THR A 233 -4.34 7.63 -4.55
CA THR A 233 -4.19 8.70 -5.53
C THR A 233 -4.83 8.31 -6.84
N GLU A 234 -5.80 9.09 -7.30
CA GLU A 234 -6.45 8.85 -8.58
C GLU A 234 -5.64 9.48 -9.74
N PRO A 235 -5.69 8.90 -10.96
CA PRO A 235 -4.81 9.30 -12.06
C PRO A 235 -4.88 10.78 -12.46
N ASP A 236 -6.07 11.39 -12.46
CA ASP A 236 -6.27 12.82 -12.75
C ASP A 236 -5.64 13.75 -11.71
N PHE A 237 -5.55 13.34 -10.45
CA PHE A 237 -4.82 14.10 -9.42
C PHE A 237 -3.31 13.85 -9.48
N ASN A 238 -2.87 12.70 -9.99
CA ASN A 238 -1.46 12.36 -10.14
C ASN A 238 -0.82 13.07 -11.35
N HIS A 239 -1.54 13.19 -12.45
CA HIS A 239 -1.03 13.79 -13.69
C HIS A 239 -0.94 15.32 -13.56
N PRO A 240 0.25 15.96 -13.62
CA PRO A 240 0.42 17.38 -13.31
C PRO A 240 -0.33 18.33 -14.24
N THR A 241 -0.18 18.14 -15.56
CA THR A 241 -0.80 19.00 -16.58
C THR A 241 -2.32 18.88 -16.54
N TRP A 242 -2.84 17.65 -16.50
CA TRP A 242 -4.26 17.38 -16.33
C TRP A 242 -4.82 18.00 -15.05
N ALA A 243 -4.18 17.77 -13.90
CA ALA A 243 -4.62 18.31 -12.61
C ALA A 243 -4.66 19.83 -12.63
N GLN A 244 -3.65 20.48 -13.22
CA GLN A 244 -3.61 21.94 -13.36
C GLN A 244 -4.74 22.44 -14.27
N LYS A 245 -4.93 21.81 -15.42
CA LYS A 245 -5.98 22.16 -16.40
C LYS A 245 -7.40 22.03 -15.82
N HIS A 246 -7.63 21.04 -14.97
CA HIS A 246 -8.92 20.75 -14.36
C HIS A 246 -9.07 21.25 -12.92
N ASN A 247 -8.14 22.11 -12.45
CA ASN A 247 -8.15 22.69 -11.12
C ASN A 247 -8.21 21.65 -9.96
N LEU A 248 -7.59 20.49 -10.15
CA LEU A 248 -7.47 19.42 -9.16
C LEU A 248 -6.24 19.65 -8.27
N MET A 249 -6.21 20.83 -7.63
CA MET A 249 -5.05 21.33 -6.90
C MET A 249 -4.94 20.68 -5.52
N SER A 250 -4.33 19.50 -5.48
CA SER A 250 -3.94 18.82 -4.24
C SER A 250 -2.49 19.14 -3.86
N SER A 251 -2.24 19.31 -2.56
CA SER A 251 -0.89 19.35 -1.98
C SER A 251 -0.27 17.97 -1.78
N PHE A 252 -0.86 16.92 -2.35
CA PHE A 252 -0.41 15.54 -2.24
C PHE A 252 -0.30 14.83 -3.59
N GLY A 253 -1.02 15.32 -4.62
CA GLY A 253 -0.97 14.80 -6.01
C GLY A 253 0.22 15.33 -6.84
N ARG A 254 0.08 15.25 -8.16
CA ARG A 254 1.01 15.81 -9.18
C ARG A 254 2.44 15.23 -9.13
N LEU A 255 2.56 13.96 -8.76
CA LEU A 255 3.84 13.25 -8.69
C LEU A 255 4.22 12.60 -10.02
N ASN A 256 3.26 12.51 -10.95
CA ASN A 256 3.44 12.00 -12.30
C ASN A 256 3.98 10.55 -12.34
N LEU A 257 3.74 9.77 -11.29
CA LEU A 257 4.16 8.37 -11.16
C LEU A 257 3.18 7.44 -11.88
N ILE A 258 3.57 6.19 -12.15
CA ILE A 258 2.60 5.17 -12.56
C ILE A 258 1.65 4.95 -11.36
N PRO A 259 0.32 5.06 -11.51
CA PRO A 259 -0.60 5.01 -10.36
C PRO A 259 -0.49 3.75 -9.49
N MET A 260 -0.08 2.62 -10.05
CA MET A 260 0.17 1.38 -9.29
C MET A 260 1.37 1.49 -8.33
N GLN A 261 2.22 2.51 -8.44
CA GLN A 261 3.31 2.76 -7.48
C GLN A 261 2.80 3.30 -6.12
N PHE A 262 1.55 3.75 -6.04
CA PHE A 262 0.92 4.14 -4.77
C PHE A 262 0.40 2.91 -4.03
N TYR A 263 0.73 2.80 -2.75
CA TYR A 263 0.48 1.63 -1.91
C TYR A 263 -0.52 2.00 -0.81
N THR A 264 -1.74 1.45 -0.88
CA THR A 264 -2.86 1.84 -0.02
C THR A 264 -3.00 1.00 1.25
N MET A 265 -3.73 1.53 2.23
CA MET A 265 -4.04 0.82 3.49
C MET A 265 -5.13 -0.26 3.32
N PHE A 266 -6.09 0.00 2.46
CA PHE A 266 -7.17 -0.93 2.10
C PHE A 266 -7.32 -0.98 0.58
N PRO A 267 -7.92 -2.04 0.00
CA PRO A 267 -8.07 -2.21 -1.44
C PRO A 267 -9.21 -1.36 -2.03
N HIS A 268 -9.27 -0.07 -1.70
CA HIS A 268 -10.38 0.83 -2.07
C HIS A 268 -10.15 1.61 -3.38
N THR A 269 -8.92 1.62 -3.90
CA THR A 269 -8.53 2.36 -5.12
C THR A 269 -7.78 1.43 -6.07
N PRO A 270 -8.46 0.79 -7.04
CA PRO A 270 -7.84 -0.20 -7.94
C PRO A 270 -6.81 0.40 -8.91
N ASP A 271 -6.78 1.72 -9.09
CA ASP A 271 -5.68 2.39 -9.80
C ASP A 271 -4.34 2.30 -9.04
N ASN A 272 -4.38 1.96 -7.76
CA ASN A 272 -3.23 1.84 -6.86
C ASN A 272 -3.03 0.38 -6.42
N THR A 273 -1.86 0.09 -5.87
CA THR A 273 -1.56 -1.24 -5.31
C THR A 273 -2.05 -1.32 -3.86
N PHE A 274 -2.78 -2.38 -3.52
CA PHE A 274 -3.11 -2.67 -2.13
C PHE A 274 -1.88 -3.23 -1.40
N LEU A 275 -1.36 -2.48 -0.42
CA LEU A 275 -0.29 -2.97 0.47
C LEU A 275 -0.86 -3.60 1.74
N GLY A 276 -1.81 -2.93 2.40
CA GLY A 276 -2.40 -3.41 3.64
C GLY A 276 -1.46 -3.33 4.84
N PHE A 277 -1.76 -4.18 5.82
CA PHE A 277 -1.05 -4.34 7.10
C PHE A 277 -1.44 -5.68 7.73
N VAL A 278 -0.92 -6.00 8.91
CA VAL A 278 -1.30 -7.17 9.68
C VAL A 278 -2.17 -6.80 10.87
N VAL A 279 -3.29 -7.50 11.03
CA VAL A 279 -4.14 -7.38 12.22
C VAL A 279 -3.52 -8.22 13.34
N GLN A 280 -3.08 -7.55 14.40
CA GLN A 280 -2.50 -8.21 15.55
C GLN A 280 -3.62 -8.81 16.41
N HIS A 281 -3.98 -10.07 16.17
CA HIS A 281 -4.95 -10.83 16.98
C HIS A 281 -4.37 -12.11 17.59
N GLN A 282 -3.31 -12.63 16.97
CA GLN A 282 -2.57 -13.79 17.46
C GLN A 282 -1.57 -13.31 18.51
N LEU A 283 -1.60 -13.99 19.64
CA LEU A 283 -0.65 -13.83 20.73
C LEU A 283 0.04 -15.19 20.90
N SER A 284 1.15 -15.24 21.64
CA SER A 284 1.91 -16.49 21.83
C SER A 284 1.02 -17.66 22.26
N SER A 285 1.43 -18.91 22.05
CA SER A 285 0.63 -20.09 22.40
C SER A 285 0.12 -20.07 23.85
N GLU A 286 0.94 -19.58 24.79
CA GLU A 286 0.57 -19.38 26.20
C GLU A 286 -0.49 -18.28 26.40
N GLU A 287 -0.39 -17.16 25.69
CA GLU A 287 -1.38 -16.10 25.74
C GLU A 287 -2.68 -16.52 25.06
N THR A 288 -2.61 -17.28 23.97
CA THR A 288 -3.77 -17.85 23.29
C THR A 288 -4.56 -18.76 24.23
N GLU A 289 -3.88 -19.62 25.02
CA GLU A 289 -4.53 -20.42 26.06
C GLU A 289 -5.12 -19.58 27.20
N ARG A 290 -4.39 -18.56 27.70
CA ARG A 290 -4.95 -17.61 28.69
C ARG A 290 -6.19 -16.91 28.16
N LEU A 291 -6.19 -16.51 26.91
CA LEU A 291 -7.30 -15.77 26.31
C LEU A 291 -8.46 -16.68 25.89
N LYS A 292 -8.25 -17.98 25.66
CA LYS A 292 -9.35 -18.97 25.51
C LYS A 292 -10.18 -19.08 26.78
N SER A 293 -9.58 -18.85 27.95
CA SER A 293 -10.29 -18.82 29.23
C SER A 293 -11.16 -17.57 29.44
N ILE A 294 -10.96 -16.53 28.62
CA ILE A 294 -11.73 -15.29 28.72
C ILE A 294 -13.14 -15.52 28.19
N ARG A 295 -14.11 -15.48 29.10
CA ARG A 295 -15.53 -15.54 28.77
C ARG A 295 -16.01 -14.19 28.22
N ARG A 296 -16.69 -14.20 27.06
CA ARG A 296 -17.43 -13.04 26.55
C ARG A 296 -18.48 -12.57 27.56
N LYS A 297 -18.53 -11.26 27.76
CA LYS A 297 -19.51 -10.56 28.59
C LYS A 297 -20.51 -9.81 27.71
N ASN A 298 -21.66 -9.47 28.26
CA ASN A 298 -22.62 -8.58 27.61
C ASN A 298 -22.15 -7.12 27.74
N GLN A 299 -21.05 -6.81 27.05
CA GLN A 299 -20.49 -5.46 26.97
C GLN A 299 -20.17 -5.07 25.52
N ALA A 300 -20.16 -3.77 25.28
CA ALA A 300 -19.76 -3.13 24.03
C ALA A 300 -18.51 -2.28 24.26
N LEU A 301 -17.56 -2.31 23.34
CA LEU A 301 -16.38 -1.44 23.35
C LEU A 301 -16.50 -0.38 22.25
N VAL A 302 -16.40 0.89 22.63
CA VAL A 302 -16.53 2.01 21.70
C VAL A 302 -15.22 2.36 21.00
N TYR A 303 -15.29 2.53 19.69
CA TYR A 303 -14.19 2.97 18.85
C TYR A 303 -14.05 4.49 18.85
N GLY A 304 -13.33 5.04 19.83
CA GLY A 304 -12.95 6.44 19.80
C GLY A 304 -12.04 6.82 20.96
N LYS A 305 -10.76 7.10 20.69
CA LYS A 305 -9.75 7.36 21.74
C LYS A 305 -9.69 8.83 22.19
N ARG A 306 -10.39 9.72 21.51
CA ARG A 306 -10.39 11.17 21.78
C ARG A 306 -11.80 11.67 22.08
N ALA A 307 -11.90 12.63 22.98
CA ALA A 307 -13.16 13.22 23.42
C ALA A 307 -14.02 13.77 22.27
N ASP A 308 -13.40 14.38 21.27
CA ASP A 308 -14.10 14.98 20.13
C ASP A 308 -14.86 13.94 19.28
N PHE A 309 -14.47 12.67 19.31
CA PHE A 309 -15.17 11.63 18.55
C PHE A 309 -16.52 11.24 19.18
N TRP A 310 -16.70 11.54 20.47
CA TRP A 310 -17.90 11.20 21.24
C TRP A 310 -18.95 12.30 21.23
N GLN A 311 -18.61 13.51 20.77
CA GLN A 311 -19.51 14.66 20.78
C GLN A 311 -20.76 14.40 19.92
N GLY A 312 -21.93 14.58 20.52
CA GLY A 312 -23.21 14.43 19.84
C GLY A 312 -23.59 12.98 19.53
N LYS A 313 -22.99 12.00 20.22
CA LYS A 313 -23.24 10.55 20.05
C LYS A 313 -24.05 9.94 21.19
N GLU A 314 -24.52 10.75 22.13
CA GLU A 314 -25.23 10.32 23.35
C GLU A 314 -26.49 9.53 23.01
N ALA A 315 -27.37 10.04 22.14
CA ALA A 315 -28.61 9.34 21.77
C ALA A 315 -28.36 7.94 21.17
N TYR A 316 -27.29 7.79 20.37
CA TYR A 316 -26.89 6.51 19.80
C TYR A 316 -26.35 5.55 20.87
N LEU A 317 -25.49 6.05 21.77
CA LEU A 317 -24.94 5.27 22.87
C LEU A 317 -26.00 4.88 23.91
N ASP A 318 -26.98 5.73 24.16
CA ASP A 318 -28.09 5.47 25.08
C ASP A 318 -28.92 4.27 24.62
N ILE A 319 -29.13 4.12 23.30
CA ILE A 319 -29.81 2.95 22.73
C ILE A 319 -29.00 1.68 23.01
N ILE A 320 -27.69 1.71 22.74
CA ILE A 320 -26.80 0.56 22.98
C ILE A 320 -26.77 0.21 24.48
N HIS A 321 -26.77 1.23 25.35
CA HIS A 321 -26.68 1.06 26.79
C HIS A 321 -27.88 0.31 27.39
N LYS A 322 -29.06 0.37 26.74
CA LYS A 322 -30.22 -0.45 27.13
C LYS A 322 -29.93 -1.96 27.08
N TYR A 323 -29.00 -2.38 26.22
CA TYR A 323 -28.71 -3.80 25.95
C TYR A 323 -27.36 -4.26 26.49
N LEU A 324 -26.37 -3.35 26.58
CA LEU A 324 -24.97 -3.69 26.86
C LEU A 324 -24.31 -2.68 27.79
N GLU A 325 -23.40 -3.15 28.64
CA GLU A 325 -22.48 -2.25 29.33
C GLU A 325 -21.54 -1.58 28.33
N ILE A 326 -21.36 -0.26 28.41
CA ILE A 326 -20.52 0.48 27.44
C ILE A 326 -19.14 0.73 28.04
N HIS A 327 -18.11 0.33 27.30
CA HIS A 327 -16.71 0.50 27.64
C HIS A 327 -16.03 1.45 26.66
N GLY A 328 -15.05 2.23 27.14
CA GLY A 328 -14.26 3.14 26.33
C GLY A 328 -12.78 3.08 26.67
N THR A 329 -11.92 3.49 25.74
CA THR A 329 -10.48 3.68 25.95
C THR A 329 -10.10 5.11 25.56
N VAL A 330 -10.70 6.08 26.24
CA VAL A 330 -10.58 7.52 25.95
C VAL A 330 -9.65 8.14 26.97
N ASP A 331 -8.99 9.24 26.61
CA ASP A 331 -8.31 10.09 27.59
C ASP A 331 -9.24 10.41 28.79
N ASN A 332 -8.72 10.30 30.02
CA ASN A 332 -9.50 10.46 31.25
C ASN A 332 -10.07 11.89 31.43
N SER A 333 -9.56 12.86 30.68
CA SER A 333 -10.08 14.23 30.63
C SER A 333 -11.30 14.40 29.71
N ALA A 334 -11.70 13.36 28.99
CA ALA A 334 -12.82 13.42 28.04
C ALA A 334 -14.19 13.51 28.74
N SER A 335 -15.02 14.44 28.26
CA SER A 335 -16.44 14.47 28.62
C SER A 335 -17.18 13.38 27.84
N ILE A 336 -17.55 12.31 28.53
CA ILE A 336 -18.28 11.15 27.99
C ILE A 336 -19.45 10.79 28.93
N PRO A 337 -20.48 10.07 28.46
CA PRO A 337 -21.61 9.70 29.32
C PRO A 337 -21.18 8.95 30.58
N SER A 338 -21.82 9.25 31.72
CA SER A 338 -21.41 8.76 33.04
C SER A 338 -21.52 7.24 33.21
N TYR A 339 -22.36 6.58 32.41
CA TYR A 339 -22.49 5.13 32.39
C TYR A 339 -21.34 4.41 31.68
N VAL A 340 -20.46 5.13 30.96
CA VAL A 340 -19.34 4.53 30.22
C VAL A 340 -18.23 4.14 31.19
N LYS A 341 -17.88 2.86 31.22
CA LYS A 341 -16.71 2.35 31.94
C LYS A 341 -15.45 2.66 31.13
N ASN A 342 -14.83 3.81 31.40
CA ASN A 342 -13.60 4.22 30.72
C ASN A 342 -12.36 3.54 31.33
N HIS A 343 -11.53 2.95 30.48
CA HIS A 343 -10.28 2.28 30.85
C HIS A 343 -9.05 3.18 30.69
N GLY A 344 -9.23 4.40 30.15
CA GLY A 344 -8.11 5.26 29.79
C GLY A 344 -7.40 4.81 28.51
N ILE A 345 -6.25 5.42 28.22
CA ILE A 345 -5.36 4.97 27.14
C ILE A 345 -4.54 3.78 27.62
N ILE A 346 -4.98 2.57 27.23
CA ILE A 346 -4.39 1.29 27.63
C ILE A 346 -3.44 0.71 26.58
N LYS A 347 -2.66 -0.31 26.96
CA LYS A 347 -1.71 -0.98 26.06
C LYS A 347 -2.44 -1.90 25.07
N GLY A 348 -1.78 -2.22 23.96
CA GLY A 348 -2.35 -3.10 22.92
C GLY A 348 -2.84 -4.45 23.46
N THR A 349 -2.10 -5.11 24.35
CA THR A 349 -2.52 -6.39 24.96
C THR A 349 -3.78 -6.27 25.79
N GLU A 350 -3.97 -5.14 26.48
CA GLU A 350 -5.18 -4.87 27.28
C GLU A 350 -6.38 -4.57 26.39
N VAL A 351 -6.17 -3.85 25.26
CA VAL A 351 -7.21 -3.68 24.22
C VAL A 351 -7.66 -5.02 23.68
N GLN A 352 -6.74 -5.93 23.35
CA GLN A 352 -7.05 -7.26 22.84
C GLN A 352 -7.87 -8.08 23.85
N ALA A 353 -7.50 -8.04 25.14
CA ALA A 353 -8.28 -8.68 26.19
C ALA A 353 -9.70 -8.08 26.31
N LEU A 354 -9.83 -6.76 26.18
CA LEU A 354 -11.12 -6.06 26.23
C LEU A 354 -12.00 -6.37 25.01
N LEU A 355 -11.41 -6.50 23.81
CA LEU A 355 -12.09 -6.94 22.61
C LEU A 355 -12.62 -8.37 22.77
N ARG A 356 -11.81 -9.32 23.25
CA ARG A 356 -12.27 -10.70 23.49
C ARG A 356 -13.39 -10.79 24.53
N GLN A 357 -13.43 -9.89 25.51
CA GLN A 357 -14.53 -9.82 26.47
C GLN A 357 -15.79 -9.20 25.87
N SER A 358 -15.69 -8.37 24.84
CA SER A 358 -16.79 -7.60 24.27
C SER A 358 -17.55 -8.38 23.20
N LYS A 359 -18.88 -8.22 23.16
CA LYS A 359 -19.70 -8.75 22.06
C LYS A 359 -19.75 -7.81 20.86
N VAL A 360 -19.78 -6.51 21.13
CA VAL A 360 -19.97 -5.46 20.12
C VAL A 360 -18.82 -4.48 20.16
N PHE A 361 -18.31 -4.11 18.99
CA PHE A 361 -17.39 -3.00 18.79
C PHE A 361 -18.14 -1.88 18.07
N VAL A 362 -18.19 -0.70 18.69
CA VAL A 362 -19.13 0.37 18.32
C VAL A 362 -18.39 1.48 17.60
N GLY A 363 -18.62 1.62 16.29
CA GLY A 363 -18.14 2.76 15.52
C GLY A 363 -18.89 4.05 15.86
N LEU A 364 -18.19 5.19 15.81
CA LEU A 364 -18.71 6.53 16.07
C LEU A 364 -18.72 7.44 14.83
N SER A 365 -18.64 6.90 13.61
CA SER A 365 -18.44 7.59 12.32
C SER A 365 -17.06 8.20 12.08
N PHE A 366 -16.21 8.29 13.11
CA PHE A 366 -14.82 8.71 12.99
C PHE A 366 -13.97 7.97 14.05
N PRO A 367 -12.70 7.61 13.76
CA PRO A 367 -11.95 7.83 12.52
C PRO A 367 -12.33 6.88 11.37
N TYR A 368 -12.09 7.32 10.14
CA TYR A 368 -12.36 6.55 8.92
C TYR A 368 -11.29 5.51 8.65
N GLU A 369 -11.69 4.34 8.15
CA GLU A 369 -10.78 3.33 7.54
C GLU A 369 -9.57 3.01 8.43
N GLY A 370 -9.80 2.86 9.73
CA GLY A 370 -8.75 2.44 10.68
C GLY A 370 -8.65 0.91 10.81
N PRO A 371 -7.57 0.40 11.43
CA PRO A 371 -7.35 -1.04 11.63
C PRO A 371 -8.23 -1.66 12.73
N ALA A 372 -8.71 -0.86 13.69
CA ALA A 372 -9.37 -1.35 14.91
C ALA A 372 -10.64 -2.18 14.66
N PRO A 373 -11.51 -1.87 13.67
CA PRO A 373 -12.63 -2.75 13.34
C PRO A 373 -12.21 -4.17 12.95
N LEU A 374 -11.11 -4.35 12.20
CA LEU A 374 -10.60 -5.68 11.88
C LEU A 374 -10.01 -6.38 13.10
N GLU A 375 -9.32 -5.65 13.99
CA GLU A 375 -8.88 -6.21 15.28
C GLU A 375 -10.08 -6.72 16.10
N ALA A 376 -11.21 -6.01 16.06
CA ALA A 376 -12.42 -6.42 16.76
C ALA A 376 -13.03 -7.70 16.16
N ILE A 377 -13.17 -7.78 14.83
CA ILE A 377 -13.69 -8.97 14.14
C ILE A 377 -12.75 -10.17 14.36
N ALA A 378 -11.43 -9.97 14.35
CA ALA A 378 -10.44 -11.01 14.62
C ALA A 378 -10.44 -11.51 16.08
N ASN A 379 -11.06 -10.77 16.99
CA ASN A 379 -11.38 -11.19 18.36
C ASN A 379 -12.87 -11.57 18.52
N GLY A 380 -13.59 -11.68 17.40
CA GLY A 380 -15.00 -12.11 17.24
C GLY A 380 -16.05 -11.15 17.79
N CYS A 381 -15.74 -9.87 17.94
CA CYS A 381 -16.78 -8.86 18.13
C CYS A 381 -17.57 -8.70 16.83
N ALA A 382 -18.88 -8.46 16.93
CA ALA A 382 -19.62 -7.81 15.86
C ALA A 382 -19.24 -6.32 15.81
N VAL A 383 -19.15 -5.73 14.63
CA VAL A 383 -18.90 -4.30 14.46
C VAL A 383 -20.20 -3.59 14.08
N LEU A 384 -20.60 -2.59 14.87
CA LEU A 384 -21.57 -1.58 14.41
C LEU A 384 -20.79 -0.54 13.61
N ASN A 385 -20.98 -0.55 12.29
CA ASN A 385 -20.26 0.31 11.34
C ASN A 385 -21.20 1.43 10.86
N PRO A 386 -21.05 2.68 11.31
CA PRO A 386 -21.98 3.73 10.90
C PRO A 386 -21.90 4.04 9.41
N ARG A 387 -23.06 4.03 8.76
CA ARG A 387 -23.26 4.52 7.39
C ARG A 387 -23.05 6.03 7.35
N LEU A 388 -22.44 6.50 6.28
CA LEU A 388 -22.25 7.92 6.00
C LEU A 388 -23.19 8.31 4.87
N HIS A 389 -24.20 9.13 5.20
CA HIS A 389 -25.15 9.63 4.21
C HIS A 389 -25.24 11.16 4.28
N PRO A 390 -24.92 11.89 3.19
CA PRO A 390 -24.32 11.38 1.95
C PRO A 390 -22.93 10.75 2.20
N PRO A 391 -22.42 9.91 1.27
CA PRO A 391 -21.05 9.42 1.33
C PRO A 391 -20.04 10.56 1.44
N GLN A 392 -18.97 10.34 2.20
CA GLN A 392 -17.98 11.39 2.47
C GLN A 392 -16.81 11.33 1.50
N SER A 393 -16.38 12.49 1.01
CA SER A 393 -15.26 12.62 0.07
C SER A 393 -14.55 13.97 0.25
N SER A 394 -13.51 14.20 -0.56
CA SER A 394 -12.79 15.47 -0.59
C SER A 394 -13.65 16.66 -1.02
N LEU A 395 -14.84 16.41 -1.58
CA LEU A 395 -15.77 17.43 -2.06
C LEU A 395 -16.71 17.96 -0.98
N ASN A 396 -16.95 17.19 0.08
CA ASN A 396 -17.97 17.53 1.09
C ASN A 396 -17.50 17.42 2.55
N THR A 397 -16.29 16.91 2.79
CA THR A 397 -15.82 16.60 4.16
C THR A 397 -14.43 17.16 4.43
N LYS A 398 -14.33 18.00 5.47
CA LYS A 398 -13.07 18.69 5.86
C LYS A 398 -11.86 17.76 6.03
N PHE A 399 -12.07 16.56 6.58
CA PHE A 399 -10.99 15.58 6.74
C PHE A 399 -10.39 15.10 5.41
N PHE A 400 -11.23 14.96 4.39
CA PHE A 400 -10.82 14.52 3.05
C PHE A 400 -10.42 15.68 2.14
N ASN A 401 -10.63 16.94 2.55
CA ASN A 401 -10.19 18.11 1.80
C ASN A 401 -8.74 17.95 1.36
N ASN A 402 -8.44 18.37 0.14
CA ASN A 402 -7.10 18.40 -0.42
C ASN A 402 -6.46 17.01 -0.63
N LYS A 403 -7.12 15.90 -0.27
CA LYS A 403 -6.68 14.56 -0.69
C LYS A 403 -6.81 14.41 -2.22
N PRO A 404 -5.89 13.70 -2.88
CA PRO A 404 -5.80 13.64 -4.34
C PRO A 404 -6.62 12.48 -4.90
N ASN A 405 -7.89 12.48 -4.49
CA ASN A 405 -8.92 11.60 -4.97
C ASN A 405 -10.27 12.24 -4.61
N ILE A 406 -11.32 11.86 -5.33
CA ILE A 406 -12.72 12.17 -4.99
C ILE A 406 -13.48 10.92 -4.58
N ARG A 407 -12.76 9.88 -4.13
CA ARG A 407 -13.35 8.62 -3.70
C ARG A 407 -14.35 8.88 -2.58
N GLU A 408 -15.53 8.29 -2.74
CA GLU A 408 -16.58 8.33 -1.74
C GLU A 408 -16.41 7.22 -0.71
N VAL A 409 -16.62 7.59 0.56
CA VAL A 409 -16.57 6.73 1.74
C VAL A 409 -18.01 6.56 2.24
N THR A 410 -18.59 5.38 2.03
CA THR A 410 -20.02 5.06 2.26
C THR A 410 -20.35 4.74 3.71
N SER A 411 -19.36 4.34 4.49
CA SER A 411 -19.48 4.00 5.92
C SER A 411 -18.17 4.33 6.64
N GLN A 412 -18.15 4.27 7.97
CA GLN A 412 -16.93 4.54 8.73
C GLN A 412 -15.74 3.69 8.26
N ASN A 413 -15.99 2.45 7.84
CA ASN A 413 -14.98 1.62 7.20
C ASN A 413 -15.61 0.78 6.07
N PRO A 414 -15.49 1.23 4.79
CA PRO A 414 -16.08 0.53 3.64
C PRO A 414 -15.49 -0.86 3.37
N TYR A 415 -14.26 -1.15 3.83
CA TYR A 415 -13.70 -2.49 3.69
C TYR A 415 -14.44 -3.50 4.57
N VAL A 416 -14.68 -3.16 5.84
CA VAL A 416 -15.44 -4.06 6.72
C VAL A 416 -16.93 -4.07 6.38
N GLU A 417 -17.47 -3.01 5.80
CA GLU A 417 -18.81 -3.03 5.18
C GLU A 417 -18.95 -4.18 4.16
N ALA A 418 -17.92 -4.40 3.33
CA ALA A 418 -17.91 -5.49 2.35
C ALA A 418 -17.75 -6.89 2.98
N ILE A 419 -17.23 -7.01 4.21
CA ILE A 419 -17.26 -8.27 4.97
C ILE A 419 -18.71 -8.65 5.34
N GLY A 420 -19.51 -7.66 5.71
CA GLY A 420 -20.95 -7.81 5.96
C GLY A 420 -21.31 -8.63 7.19
N GLU A 421 -22.61 -8.90 7.32
CA GLU A 421 -23.17 -9.73 8.39
C GLU A 421 -22.68 -11.20 8.26
N PRO A 422 -22.43 -11.93 9.35
CA PRO A 422 -22.75 -11.59 10.75
C PRO A 422 -21.68 -10.76 11.47
N TYR A 423 -20.56 -10.43 10.82
CA TYR A 423 -19.43 -9.76 11.47
C TYR A 423 -19.62 -8.25 11.58
N VAL A 424 -20.27 -7.65 10.59
CA VAL A 424 -20.38 -6.19 10.44
C VAL A 424 -21.81 -5.81 10.11
N PHE A 425 -22.38 -4.93 10.93
CA PHE A 425 -23.70 -4.36 10.73
C PHE A 425 -23.54 -2.89 10.35
N THR A 426 -23.75 -2.58 9.07
CA THR A 426 -23.69 -1.20 8.58
C THR A 426 -25.01 -0.47 8.84
N ILE A 427 -25.03 0.37 9.88
CA ILE A 427 -26.25 0.96 10.46
C ILE A 427 -26.33 2.47 10.23
N ASP A 428 -27.54 3.03 10.24
CA ASP A 428 -27.74 4.46 10.43
C ASP A 428 -27.80 4.78 11.94
N MET A 429 -26.79 5.50 12.44
CA MET A 429 -26.69 5.84 13.88
C MET A 429 -27.81 6.75 14.37
N HIS A 430 -28.51 7.44 13.47
CA HIS A 430 -29.62 8.32 13.81
C HIS A 430 -30.99 7.62 13.74
N ASN A 431 -31.03 6.39 13.24
CA ASN A 431 -32.23 5.57 13.18
C ASN A 431 -32.22 4.53 14.31
N SER A 432 -32.94 4.82 15.39
CA SER A 432 -32.97 3.94 16.57
C SER A 432 -33.42 2.53 16.27
N THR A 433 -34.38 2.36 15.35
CA THR A 433 -34.90 1.05 14.96
C THR A 433 -33.84 0.21 14.26
N ASP A 434 -33.00 0.82 13.42
CA ASP A 434 -31.92 0.11 12.73
C ASP A 434 -30.82 -0.36 13.72
N VAL A 435 -30.48 0.50 14.68
CA VAL A 435 -29.53 0.15 15.76
C VAL A 435 -30.08 -0.97 16.64
N GLU A 436 -31.34 -0.89 17.08
CA GLU A 436 -31.97 -1.91 17.92
C GLU A 436 -32.12 -3.25 17.17
N ARG A 437 -32.44 -3.23 15.86
CA ARG A 437 -32.44 -4.42 15.00
C ARG A 437 -31.06 -5.07 14.97
N ALA A 438 -30.00 -4.31 14.70
CA ALA A 438 -28.64 -4.82 14.64
C ALA A 438 -28.20 -5.42 15.99
N LEU A 439 -28.44 -4.73 17.10
CA LEU A 439 -28.14 -5.23 18.44
C LEU A 439 -28.88 -6.53 18.74
N THR A 440 -30.18 -6.61 18.42
CA THR A 440 -30.98 -7.81 18.63
C THR A 440 -30.42 -8.98 17.82
N ALA A 441 -30.07 -8.77 16.56
CA ALA A 441 -29.44 -9.78 15.72
C ALA A 441 -28.11 -10.27 16.29
N ILE A 442 -27.23 -9.35 16.71
CA ILE A 442 -25.93 -9.68 17.30
C ILE A 442 -26.09 -10.49 18.59
N LEU A 443 -27.01 -10.12 19.47
CA LEU A 443 -27.18 -10.76 20.77
C LEU A 443 -27.79 -12.17 20.68
N ASN A 444 -28.49 -12.46 19.59
CA ASN A 444 -29.13 -13.74 19.32
C ASN A 444 -28.26 -14.77 18.59
N GLN A 445 -27.03 -14.42 18.22
CA GLN A 445 -26.11 -15.33 17.52
C GLN A 445 -24.72 -15.38 18.16
N SER A 446 -24.04 -16.51 17.98
CA SER A 446 -22.61 -16.63 18.27
C SER A 446 -21.80 -16.29 17.03
N ILE A 447 -20.85 -15.37 17.15
CA ILE A 447 -19.98 -14.94 16.06
C ILE A 447 -18.58 -15.49 16.33
N GLU A 448 -18.11 -16.35 15.42
CA GLU A 448 -16.75 -16.86 15.46
C GLU A 448 -15.75 -15.78 15.04
N PRO A 449 -14.53 -15.73 15.60
CA PRO A 449 -13.51 -14.81 15.12
C PRO A 449 -13.22 -15.02 13.64
N TYR A 450 -13.12 -13.92 12.89
CA TYR A 450 -12.81 -13.94 11.46
C TYR A 450 -11.71 -12.93 11.15
N LEU A 451 -10.79 -13.30 10.26
CA LEU A 451 -9.78 -12.39 9.74
C LEU A 451 -9.53 -12.75 8.27
N PRO A 452 -9.77 -11.82 7.32
CA PRO A 452 -9.39 -12.02 5.93
C PRO A 452 -7.89 -12.33 5.83
N TYR A 453 -7.55 -13.35 5.03
CA TYR A 453 -6.20 -13.86 4.88
C TYR A 453 -5.17 -12.76 4.54
N GLU A 454 -5.53 -11.78 3.71
CA GLU A 454 -4.69 -10.65 3.32
C GLU A 454 -4.23 -9.73 4.47
N PHE A 455 -4.88 -9.81 5.62
CA PHE A 455 -4.51 -9.09 6.86
C PHE A 455 -3.80 -9.98 7.89
N THR A 456 -3.40 -11.20 7.51
CA THR A 456 -2.53 -12.09 8.31
C THR A 456 -1.05 -11.86 7.97
N CYS A 457 -0.13 -12.31 8.83
CA CYS A 457 1.31 -12.29 8.53
C CYS A 457 1.63 -13.04 7.22
N GLU A 458 1.08 -14.26 7.05
CA GLU A 458 1.33 -15.08 5.86
C GLU A 458 0.75 -14.44 4.59
N GLY A 459 -0.47 -13.88 4.67
CA GLY A 459 -1.09 -13.19 3.54
C GLY A 459 -0.35 -11.92 3.13
N MET A 460 0.17 -11.14 4.09
CA MET A 460 1.02 -9.99 3.77
C MET A 460 2.37 -10.42 3.17
N LEU A 461 3.00 -11.49 3.70
CA LEU A 461 4.22 -12.06 3.13
C LEU A 461 4.00 -12.51 1.68
N GLN A 462 2.93 -13.24 1.40
CA GLN A 462 2.60 -13.68 0.03
C GLN A 462 2.44 -12.47 -0.90
N ARG A 463 1.62 -11.50 -0.50
CA ARG A 463 1.35 -10.30 -1.30
C ARG A 463 2.61 -9.52 -1.62
N VAL A 464 3.39 -9.18 -0.59
CA VAL A 464 4.61 -8.38 -0.77
C VAL A 464 5.68 -9.17 -1.52
N ASN A 465 5.82 -10.48 -1.30
CA ASN A 465 6.72 -11.33 -2.08
C ASN A 465 6.40 -11.26 -3.58
N VAL A 466 5.13 -11.46 -3.97
CA VAL A 466 4.74 -11.38 -5.38
C VAL A 466 4.96 -9.98 -5.95
N LEU A 467 4.65 -8.93 -5.19
CA LEU A 467 4.89 -7.55 -5.64
C LEU A 467 6.39 -7.28 -5.90
N ILE A 468 7.28 -7.76 -5.04
CA ILE A 468 8.73 -7.57 -5.20
C ILE A 468 9.29 -8.34 -6.39
N GLU A 469 8.81 -9.56 -6.62
CA GLU A 469 9.32 -10.44 -7.66
C GLU A 469 8.70 -10.16 -9.04
N LYS A 470 7.47 -9.61 -9.09
CA LYS A 470 6.69 -9.50 -10.34
C LYS A 470 6.27 -8.09 -10.73
N GLN A 471 6.09 -7.17 -9.77
CA GLN A 471 5.66 -5.80 -10.10
C GLN A 471 6.87 -4.94 -10.49
N ASP A 472 7.23 -4.98 -11.76
CA ASP A 472 8.30 -4.17 -12.36
C ASP A 472 7.73 -3.00 -13.19
N PHE A 473 8.30 -1.81 -12.97
CA PHE A 473 7.97 -0.60 -13.72
C PHE A 473 9.18 -0.03 -14.47
N CYS A 474 10.36 -0.65 -14.31
CA CYS A 474 11.63 -0.18 -14.85
C CYS A 474 11.96 -0.84 -16.18
N HIS A 475 11.60 -2.12 -16.34
CA HIS A 475 11.85 -2.89 -17.54
C HIS A 475 10.55 -3.21 -18.27
N SER A 476 10.63 -3.36 -19.59
CA SER A 476 9.52 -3.77 -20.46
C SER A 476 9.35 -5.29 -20.56
N THR A 477 10.13 -6.07 -19.79
CA THR A 477 10.19 -7.52 -19.92
C THR A 477 9.06 -8.21 -19.14
N GLY A 478 7.97 -8.50 -19.84
CA GLY A 478 6.84 -9.29 -19.36
C GLY A 478 5.75 -8.44 -18.69
N SER A 479 4.48 -8.63 -19.08
CA SER A 479 3.35 -8.00 -18.41
C SER A 479 2.97 -8.77 -17.15
N TRP A 480 2.94 -8.07 -16.02
CA TRP A 480 2.32 -8.56 -14.79
C TRP A 480 1.21 -7.57 -14.34
N PRO A 481 0.02 -8.05 -13.96
CA PRO A 481 -0.46 -9.44 -13.97
C PRO A 481 -0.42 -10.11 -15.36
N PRO A 482 -0.43 -11.46 -15.46
CA PRO A 482 -0.38 -12.13 -16.75
C PRO A 482 -1.64 -11.84 -17.57
N LEU A 483 -1.49 -11.61 -18.88
CA LEU A 483 -2.61 -11.25 -19.77
C LEU A 483 -3.74 -12.30 -19.78
N SER A 484 -3.46 -13.55 -19.42
CA SER A 484 -4.49 -14.60 -19.24
C SER A 484 -5.52 -14.28 -18.15
N ALA A 485 -5.22 -13.36 -17.23
CA ALA A 485 -6.15 -12.90 -16.20
C ALA A 485 -7.11 -11.80 -16.70
N LEU A 486 -6.86 -11.22 -17.87
CA LEU A 486 -7.69 -10.15 -18.44
C LEU A 486 -9.10 -10.68 -18.77
N GLN A 487 -10.08 -10.06 -18.15
CA GLN A 487 -11.50 -10.22 -18.46
C GLN A 487 -12.06 -8.85 -18.84
N VAL A 488 -12.49 -8.70 -20.08
CA VAL A 488 -12.99 -7.42 -20.59
C VAL A 488 -14.48 -7.28 -20.27
N VAL A 489 -14.83 -6.20 -19.58
CA VAL A 489 -16.20 -5.84 -19.24
C VAL A 489 -16.57 -4.55 -19.93
N LYS A 490 -17.71 -4.52 -20.62
CA LYS A 490 -18.29 -3.30 -21.16
C LYS A 490 -19.18 -2.67 -20.09
N ALA A 491 -18.79 -1.52 -19.56
CA ALA A 491 -19.55 -0.85 -18.51
C ALA A 491 -20.91 -0.36 -19.00
N GLU A 492 -21.89 -0.28 -18.11
CA GLU A 492 -23.13 0.46 -18.40
C GLU A 492 -22.85 1.98 -18.48
N ALA A 493 -23.80 2.73 -19.03
CA ALA A 493 -23.69 4.19 -19.06
C ALA A 493 -23.60 4.73 -17.61
N HIS A 494 -22.76 5.74 -17.39
CA HIS A 494 -22.50 6.34 -16.07
C HIS A 494 -21.74 5.45 -15.08
N THR A 495 -21.32 4.25 -15.48
CA THR A 495 -20.63 3.29 -14.59
C THR A 495 -19.12 3.36 -14.80
N SER A 496 -18.36 3.45 -13.71
CA SER A 496 -16.89 3.39 -13.75
C SER A 496 -16.39 1.95 -13.95
N CYS A 497 -15.15 1.77 -14.40
CA CYS A 497 -14.58 0.42 -14.51
C CYS A 497 -14.42 -0.27 -13.16
N LYS A 498 -14.18 0.47 -12.08
CA LYS A 498 -14.22 -0.05 -10.71
C LYS A 498 -15.57 -0.71 -10.42
N GLN A 499 -16.67 -0.02 -10.68
CA GLN A 499 -18.03 -0.52 -10.42
C GLN A 499 -18.37 -1.69 -11.36
N ALA A 500 -18.15 -1.53 -12.67
CA ALA A 500 -18.47 -2.55 -13.65
C ALA A 500 -17.74 -3.89 -13.38
N CYS A 501 -16.46 -3.84 -12.98
CA CYS A 501 -15.75 -5.06 -12.58
C CYS A 501 -16.31 -5.64 -11.27
N GLN A 502 -16.61 -4.79 -10.28
CA GLN A 502 -17.12 -5.22 -8.98
C GLN A 502 -18.50 -5.91 -9.09
N GLU A 503 -19.38 -5.41 -9.95
CA GLU A 503 -20.72 -5.97 -10.19
C GLU A 503 -20.69 -7.41 -10.70
N VAL A 504 -19.65 -7.77 -11.47
CA VAL A 504 -19.44 -9.14 -11.97
C VAL A 504 -18.48 -9.96 -11.10
N GLY A 505 -18.18 -9.50 -9.87
CA GLY A 505 -17.32 -10.21 -8.93
C GLY A 505 -15.82 -10.17 -9.24
N LEU A 506 -15.38 -9.17 -10.00
CA LEU A 506 -13.99 -8.95 -10.41
C LEU A 506 -13.43 -7.65 -9.82
N ILE A 507 -12.17 -7.34 -10.09
CA ILE A 507 -11.53 -6.05 -9.78
C ILE A 507 -10.95 -5.43 -11.05
N CYS A 508 -11.01 -4.11 -11.19
CA CYS A 508 -10.39 -3.39 -12.30
C CYS A 508 -8.85 -3.52 -12.22
N GLU A 509 -8.21 -3.83 -13.34
CA GLU A 509 -6.75 -4.00 -13.45
C GLU A 509 -6.16 -2.96 -14.43
N PRO A 510 -5.62 -1.84 -13.93
CA PRO A 510 -5.15 -0.76 -14.77
C PRO A 510 -3.95 -1.15 -15.65
N ALA A 511 -3.16 -2.16 -15.28
CA ALA A 511 -2.06 -2.66 -16.11
C ALA A 511 -2.51 -3.16 -17.49
N PHE A 512 -3.80 -3.52 -17.64
CA PHE A 512 -4.33 -4.05 -18.89
C PHE A 512 -4.95 -3.01 -19.82
N PHE A 513 -5.10 -1.75 -19.41
CA PHE A 513 -5.60 -0.70 -20.30
C PHE A 513 -4.82 -0.56 -21.63
N PRO A 514 -3.48 -0.61 -21.65
CA PRO A 514 -2.73 -0.57 -22.92
C PRO A 514 -3.13 -1.68 -23.91
N HIS A 515 -3.53 -2.85 -23.41
CA HIS A 515 -3.99 -3.96 -24.24
C HIS A 515 -5.39 -3.72 -24.83
N LEU A 516 -6.17 -2.80 -24.28
CA LEU A 516 -7.51 -2.43 -24.75
C LEU A 516 -7.53 -1.12 -25.54
N ASN A 517 -6.36 -0.54 -25.83
CA ASN A 517 -6.23 0.78 -26.41
C ASN A 517 -6.03 0.78 -27.93
N SER A 518 -6.65 -0.15 -28.65
CA SER A 518 -6.69 -0.15 -30.12
C SER A 518 -7.91 -0.89 -30.66
N ALA A 519 -8.41 -0.49 -31.83
CA ALA A 519 -9.57 -1.12 -32.47
C ALA A 519 -9.34 -2.61 -32.74
N ASN A 520 -8.14 -2.98 -33.20
CA ASN A 520 -7.77 -4.38 -33.45
C ASN A 520 -7.81 -5.25 -32.20
N ASN A 521 -7.44 -4.70 -31.03
CA ASN A 521 -7.53 -5.44 -29.78
C ASN A 521 -8.96 -5.52 -29.28
N LEU A 522 -9.74 -4.45 -29.42
CA LEU A 522 -11.14 -4.41 -29.01
C LEU A 522 -12.03 -5.37 -29.82
N ALA A 523 -11.74 -5.56 -31.12
CA ALA A 523 -12.45 -6.53 -31.96
C ALA A 523 -12.39 -7.96 -31.41
N LYS A 524 -11.30 -8.34 -30.73
CA LYS A 524 -11.15 -9.66 -30.08
C LYS A 524 -12.17 -9.90 -28.97
N TYR A 525 -12.76 -8.83 -28.44
CA TYR A 525 -13.74 -8.84 -27.36
C TYR A 525 -15.13 -8.38 -27.84
N SER A 526 -15.43 -8.54 -29.14
CA SER A 526 -16.73 -8.19 -29.75
C SER A 526 -17.09 -6.71 -29.59
N VAL A 527 -16.10 -5.82 -29.61
CA VAL A 527 -16.29 -4.37 -29.65
C VAL A 527 -15.82 -3.86 -31.02
N ASP A 528 -16.77 -3.74 -31.94
CA ASP A 528 -16.51 -3.32 -33.32
C ASP A 528 -16.53 -1.79 -33.44
N CYS A 529 -15.37 -1.24 -33.82
CA CYS A 529 -15.19 0.19 -34.05
C CYS A 529 -15.34 0.48 -35.55
N GLU A 530 -16.38 1.22 -35.97
CA GLU A 530 -16.49 1.70 -37.37
C GLU A 530 -15.51 2.84 -37.63
N THR A 531 -15.32 3.69 -36.64
CA THR A 531 -14.33 4.78 -36.64
C THR A 531 -13.66 4.83 -35.26
N SER A 532 -12.46 5.41 -35.21
CA SER A 532 -11.74 5.58 -33.95
C SER A 532 -10.91 6.84 -33.92
N GLU A 533 -10.74 7.41 -32.74
CA GLU A 533 -9.79 8.49 -32.48
C GLU A 533 -8.91 8.22 -31.26
N ILE A 534 -7.71 8.80 -31.26
CA ILE A 534 -6.74 8.73 -30.16
C ILE A 534 -6.60 10.15 -29.60
N SER A 535 -6.88 10.32 -28.30
CA SER A 535 -6.90 11.63 -27.64
C SER A 535 -6.65 11.49 -26.14
N ASP A 536 -6.15 12.55 -25.52
CA ASP A 536 -6.05 12.72 -24.07
C ASP A 536 -7.12 13.67 -23.54
N SER A 537 -8.16 13.98 -24.33
CA SER A 537 -9.19 14.95 -23.96
C SER A 537 -10.05 14.52 -22.77
N HIS A 538 -10.17 13.21 -22.52
CA HIS A 538 -10.93 12.64 -21.40
C HIS A 538 -10.17 11.52 -20.69
N ILE A 539 -10.34 11.44 -19.36
CA ILE A 539 -9.76 10.40 -18.50
C ILE A 539 -10.46 9.03 -18.64
N VAL A 540 -11.66 8.98 -19.21
CA VAL A 540 -12.48 7.75 -19.26
C VAL A 540 -12.08 6.78 -20.37
N PHE A 541 -11.14 7.15 -21.24
CA PHE A 541 -10.68 6.29 -22.34
C PHE A 541 -9.88 5.08 -21.83
N PRO A 542 -9.93 3.91 -22.50
CA PRO A 542 -10.64 3.64 -23.74
C PRO A 542 -12.16 3.52 -23.54
N ALA A 543 -12.91 4.04 -24.51
CA ALA A 543 -14.36 4.05 -24.44
C ALA A 543 -15.01 3.88 -25.82
N TYR A 544 -16.29 3.57 -25.80
CA TYR A 544 -17.10 3.25 -26.97
C TYR A 544 -18.39 4.07 -26.96
N ARG A 545 -18.75 4.66 -28.10
CA ARG A 545 -20.01 5.37 -28.29
C ARG A 545 -20.94 4.53 -29.14
N ASN A 546 -22.03 4.03 -28.54
CA ASN A 546 -22.94 3.09 -29.21
C ASN A 546 -23.69 3.70 -30.40
N SER A 547 -24.05 4.99 -30.32
CA SER A 547 -24.84 5.66 -31.38
C SER A 547 -24.11 5.77 -32.72
N SER A 548 -22.78 5.80 -32.71
CA SER A 548 -21.94 6.00 -33.90
C SER A 548 -20.89 4.90 -34.10
N LYS A 549 -20.96 3.83 -33.30
CA LYS A 549 -19.94 2.76 -33.19
C LYS A 549 -18.50 3.30 -33.21
N HIS A 550 -18.29 4.40 -32.49
CA HIS A 550 -17.03 5.14 -32.49
C HIS A 550 -16.22 4.80 -31.24
N CYS A 551 -14.94 4.47 -31.42
CA CYS A 551 -14.03 4.11 -30.33
C CYS A 551 -13.06 5.25 -30.02
N MET A 552 -12.96 5.57 -28.73
CA MET A 552 -12.06 6.56 -28.18
C MET A 552 -10.90 5.85 -27.49
N PHE A 553 -9.67 6.18 -27.86
CA PHE A 553 -8.46 5.62 -27.28
C PHE A 553 -7.64 6.70 -26.59
N GLN A 554 -6.98 6.32 -25.50
CA GLN A 554 -6.19 7.23 -24.68
C GLN A 554 -4.82 7.47 -25.32
N SER A 555 -4.43 8.73 -25.54
CA SER A 555 -3.08 9.06 -26.04
C SER A 555 -2.04 9.18 -24.93
N ASP A 556 -2.47 9.45 -23.68
CA ASP A 556 -1.58 9.55 -22.52
C ASP A 556 -1.78 8.36 -21.54
N PRO A 557 -0.83 7.41 -21.47
CA PRO A 557 -0.93 6.24 -20.60
C PRO A 557 -1.09 6.55 -19.11
N LEU A 558 -0.68 7.74 -18.64
CA LEU A 558 -0.84 8.13 -17.23
C LEU A 558 -2.27 8.55 -16.88
N LEU A 559 -3.14 8.71 -17.88
CA LEU A 559 -4.56 9.02 -17.71
C LEU A 559 -5.46 7.80 -17.74
N PHE A 560 -4.93 6.58 -17.92
CA PHE A 560 -5.75 5.39 -17.71
C PHE A 560 -6.28 5.35 -16.27
N SER A 561 -7.58 5.13 -16.11
CA SER A 561 -8.25 5.19 -14.81
C SER A 561 -9.37 4.18 -14.64
N CYS A 562 -9.43 3.51 -13.51
CA CYS A 562 -10.52 2.63 -13.13
C CYS A 562 -11.75 3.39 -12.61
N VAL A 563 -11.57 4.56 -12.00
CA VAL A 563 -12.56 5.17 -11.09
C VAL A 563 -13.49 6.22 -11.70
N ARG A 564 -13.22 6.69 -12.92
CA ARG A 564 -14.05 7.71 -13.59
C ARG A 564 -15.11 7.10 -14.49
N SER A 565 -16.23 7.79 -14.63
CA SER A 565 -17.31 7.52 -15.58
C SER A 565 -17.69 8.80 -16.32
N ASP A 566 -18.40 8.66 -17.43
CA ASP A 566 -18.90 9.78 -18.23
C ASP A 566 -20.32 9.48 -18.70
N HIS A 567 -21.09 10.52 -19.00
CA HIS A 567 -22.48 10.38 -19.45
C HIS A 567 -22.64 9.94 -20.91
N SER A 568 -21.64 10.20 -21.73
CA SER A 568 -21.70 10.07 -23.18
C SER A 568 -20.95 8.84 -23.70
N PHE A 569 -20.23 8.14 -22.83
CA PHE A 569 -19.29 7.08 -23.21
C PHE A 569 -19.50 5.81 -22.40
N ILE A 570 -19.51 4.68 -23.10
CA ILE A 570 -19.47 3.35 -22.50
C ILE A 570 -18.01 2.95 -22.33
N ARG A 571 -17.56 2.72 -21.10
CA ARG A 571 -16.16 2.36 -20.84
C ARG A 571 -15.88 0.91 -21.20
N ILE A 572 -14.71 0.64 -21.77
CA ILE A 572 -14.20 -0.71 -21.96
C ILE A 572 -13.21 -1.00 -20.86
N CYS A 573 -13.61 -1.89 -19.95
CA CYS A 573 -12.98 -2.05 -18.65
C CYS A 573 -12.12 -3.30 -18.59
N PRO A 574 -10.82 -3.17 -18.28
CA PRO A 574 -9.98 -4.30 -17.96
C PRO A 574 -10.27 -4.75 -16.53
N CYS A 575 -10.84 -5.94 -16.40
CA CYS A 575 -11.02 -6.59 -15.11
C CYS A 575 -10.08 -7.79 -14.98
N ARG A 576 -9.87 -8.24 -13.74
CA ARG A 576 -9.23 -9.52 -13.44
C ARG A 576 -9.93 -10.21 -12.29
N ASP A 577 -9.71 -11.51 -12.18
CA ASP A 577 -10.08 -12.27 -11.00
C ASP A 577 -9.13 -11.98 -9.83
N TYR A 578 -9.49 -12.49 -8.66
CA TYR A 578 -8.66 -12.43 -7.47
C TYR A 578 -8.80 -13.70 -6.63
N ILE A 579 -7.79 -13.97 -5.81
CA ILE A 579 -7.82 -15.02 -4.80
C ILE A 579 -8.70 -14.52 -3.65
N LYS A 580 -9.65 -15.34 -3.19
CA LYS A 580 -10.52 -14.98 -2.06
C LYS A 580 -9.68 -14.59 -0.85
N ASP A 581 -10.02 -13.47 -0.24
CA ASP A 581 -9.28 -12.85 0.88
C ASP A 581 -7.81 -12.51 0.56
N GLN A 582 -7.45 -12.35 -0.73
CA GLN A 582 -6.18 -11.82 -1.21
C GLN A 582 -6.40 -11.04 -2.52
N ILE A 583 -7.10 -9.90 -2.43
CA ILE A 583 -7.61 -9.17 -3.59
C ILE A 583 -6.52 -8.58 -4.50
N ALA A 584 -5.34 -8.36 -3.93
CA ALA A 584 -4.17 -7.87 -4.66
C ALA A 584 -3.66 -8.85 -5.74
N LEU A 585 -3.99 -10.14 -5.62
CA LEU A 585 -3.43 -11.19 -6.48
C LEU A 585 -4.53 -11.91 -7.26
N CYS A 586 -4.37 -12.02 -8.57
CA CYS A 586 -5.14 -12.92 -9.42
C CYS A 586 -4.77 -14.40 -9.16
N LYS A 587 -5.62 -15.36 -9.56
CA LYS A 587 -5.30 -16.78 -9.36
C LYS A 587 -4.04 -17.21 -10.13
N ALA A 588 -3.78 -16.58 -11.27
CA ALA A 588 -2.59 -16.82 -12.10
C ALA A 588 -1.35 -16.00 -11.66
N CYS A 589 -1.44 -15.24 -10.56
CA CYS A 589 -0.39 -14.32 -10.12
C CYS A 589 0.60 -14.95 -9.13
N ILE A 590 0.30 -16.13 -8.59
CA ILE A 590 1.08 -16.86 -7.57
C ILE A 590 1.80 -18.07 -8.14
#